data_AF-A0A3D0CNA5-F1
#
_entry.id   AF-A0A3D0CNA5-F1
#
_cell.length_a   1.000
_cell.length_b   1.000
_cell.length_c   1.000
_cell.angle_alpha   90.00
_cell.angle_beta   90.00
_cell.angle_gamma   90.00
#
_symmetry.space_group_name_H-M   'P 1'
#
loop_
_entity.id
_entity.type
_entity.pdbx_description
1 polymer ?
#
loop_
_entity_poly.entity_id
_entity_poly.type
_entity_poly.pdbx_seq_one_letter_code
_entity_poly.pdbx_strand_id
1 'polypeptide(L)'
;MSIFNFGKPKDEALENKIQRLNQEIAIQKAKLADLKAQIKIADEIVSLNTELSQKRSELFAIQNEISLANDTLGLQEFGFFERQYKFSDSTKYKEALDNLRKQQKDLVKSGQAGRIIVPMVLDNNKSKGKAMQNQLIKAAIRGFNGEADALLVKVSVSNVEKKIQALKKAFQQLNRMYSRNQIEITIPYLNLKIEELRLAAEFELQKQEEKELLREQRAKEREDKKLQAEIKARRKQLENDRTHFKNMVSKVEELLKNATGEDLEELQRPLSEYQDKLSELDEIEEDIDYREGHATAGYVYVISNIGSFGEDVYKIGVTRCLEPLERIRELSSASVPFQFDVHALIFSEEAFALETELHNQLSEYKVNKVNNRKEYFKVPFEKIKALLDKHEELTIELNENAEAFEYRQSKLMGGQYK
;
A
#
# COMPACT_ATOMS: atom_id res chain seq x y z
N MET A 1 -28.28 118.31 43.92
CA MET A 1 -27.72 117.15 44.64
C MET A 1 -26.93 116.32 43.67
N SER A 2 -25.66 116.21 43.97
CA SER A 2 -24.62 115.44 43.29
C SER A 2 -24.91 113.95 43.43
N ILE A 3 -24.97 113.19 42.33
CA ILE A 3 -24.59 111.77 42.32
C ILE A 3 -23.89 111.47 40.98
N PHE A 4 -22.56 111.46 41.07
CA PHE A 4 -21.56 110.76 40.29
C PHE A 4 -22.06 109.86 39.14
N ASN A 5 -21.82 110.30 37.91
CA ASN A 5 -21.77 109.44 36.73
C ASN A 5 -20.35 108.84 36.66
N PHE A 6 -20.06 107.86 37.52
CA PHE A 6 -18.78 107.15 37.54
C PHE A 6 -19.02 105.66 37.22
N GLY A 7 -18.38 105.19 36.15
CA GLY A 7 -18.27 103.77 35.80
C GLY A 7 -19.30 103.27 34.78
N LYS A 8 -19.14 103.57 33.49
CA LYS A 8 -19.92 102.90 32.42
C LYS A 8 -19.14 102.45 31.16
N PRO A 9 -18.06 103.11 30.68
CA PRO A 9 -17.41 102.64 29.43
C PRO A 9 -16.38 101.51 29.64
N LYS A 10 -15.82 101.36 30.86
CA LYS A 10 -14.87 100.26 31.17
C LYS A 10 -15.56 98.92 31.40
N ASP A 11 -16.75 98.93 31.99
CA ASP A 11 -17.52 97.71 32.31
C ASP A 11 -18.16 97.12 31.05
N GLU A 12 -18.69 97.95 30.15
CA GLU A 12 -19.27 97.50 28.87
C GLU A 12 -18.19 96.92 27.92
N ALA A 13 -16.98 97.49 27.93
CA ALA A 13 -15.84 96.94 27.19
C ALA A 13 -15.34 95.61 27.80
N LEU A 14 -15.38 95.47 29.13
CA LEU A 14 -15.05 94.22 29.82
C LEU A 14 -16.11 93.14 29.55
N GLU A 15 -17.39 93.48 29.60
CA GLU A 15 -18.49 92.57 29.31
C GLU A 15 -18.44 92.05 27.86
N ASN A 16 -18.18 92.92 26.89
CA ASN A 16 -17.97 92.52 25.51
C ASN A 16 -16.75 91.61 25.34
N LYS A 17 -15.67 91.83 26.11
CA LYS A 17 -14.48 90.98 26.09
C LYS A 17 -14.76 89.62 26.74
N ILE A 18 -15.52 89.58 27.83
CA ILE A 18 -15.98 88.36 28.50
C ILE A 18 -16.89 87.56 27.57
N GLN A 19 -17.81 88.21 26.85
CA GLN A 19 -18.67 87.54 25.87
C GLN A 19 -17.86 86.92 24.72
N ARG A 20 -16.89 87.66 24.16
CA ARG A 20 -15.99 87.12 23.11
C ARG A 20 -15.16 85.94 23.62
N LEU A 21 -14.57 86.05 24.82
CA LEU A 21 -13.82 84.96 25.42
C LEU A 21 -14.69 83.73 25.70
N ASN A 22 -15.95 83.93 26.15
CA ASN A 22 -16.90 82.83 26.35
C ASN A 22 -17.30 82.16 25.04
N GLN A 23 -17.47 82.93 23.96
CA GLN A 23 -17.69 82.38 22.62
C GLN A 23 -16.48 81.59 22.12
N GLU A 24 -15.25 82.10 22.31
CA GLU A 24 -14.02 81.37 21.97
C GLU A 24 -13.86 80.09 22.78
N ILE A 25 -14.16 80.12 24.09
CA ILE A 25 -14.15 78.94 24.96
C ILE A 25 -15.20 77.92 24.49
N ALA A 26 -16.39 78.36 24.08
CA ALA A 26 -17.42 77.46 23.56
C ALA A 26 -16.97 76.79 22.25
N ILE A 27 -16.35 77.54 21.33
CA ILE A 27 -15.79 77.01 20.09
C ILE A 27 -14.66 76.02 20.36
N GLN A 28 -13.75 76.34 21.29
CA GLN A 28 -12.65 75.44 21.66
C GLN A 28 -13.16 74.17 22.34
N LYS A 29 -14.18 74.25 23.20
CA LYS A 29 -14.82 73.08 23.80
C LYS A 29 -15.48 72.18 22.76
N ALA A 30 -16.14 72.75 21.75
CA ALA A 30 -16.73 71.99 20.65
C ALA A 30 -15.65 71.27 19.82
N LYS A 31 -14.55 71.96 19.49
CA LYS A 31 -13.40 71.35 18.79
C LYS A 31 -12.75 70.22 19.60
N LEU A 32 -12.63 70.39 20.92
CA LEU A 32 -12.05 69.39 21.81
C LEU A 32 -12.95 68.16 21.95
N ALA A 33 -14.28 68.34 21.94
CA ALA A 33 -15.24 67.24 21.90
C ALA A 33 -15.16 66.45 20.58
N ASP A 34 -15.02 67.13 19.45
CA ASP A 34 -14.85 66.50 18.13
C ASP A 34 -13.52 65.73 18.04
N LEU A 35 -12.41 66.33 18.51
CA LEU A 35 -11.11 65.65 18.57
C LEU A 35 -11.18 64.37 19.44
N LYS A 36 -11.89 64.42 20.58
CA LYS A 36 -12.09 63.23 21.43
C LYS A 36 -12.89 62.14 20.74
N ALA A 37 -13.90 62.50 19.94
CA ALA A 37 -14.65 61.53 19.14
C ALA A 37 -13.77 60.88 18.07
N GLN A 38 -12.91 61.67 17.40
CA GLN A 38 -11.96 61.16 16.41
C GLN A 38 -10.91 60.24 17.02
N ILE A 39 -10.39 60.56 18.21
CA ILE A 39 -9.44 59.68 18.93
C ILE A 39 -10.10 58.35 19.28
N LYS A 40 -11.36 58.36 19.74
CA LYS A 40 -12.09 57.13 20.07
C LYS A 40 -12.27 56.22 18.86
N ILE A 41 -12.58 56.79 17.70
CA ILE A 41 -12.69 56.04 16.43
C ILE A 41 -11.31 55.49 16.03
N ALA A 42 -10.24 56.26 16.22
CA ALA A 42 -8.88 55.79 15.94
C ALA A 42 -8.49 54.60 16.84
N ASP A 43 -8.83 54.64 18.12
CA ASP A 43 -8.59 53.53 19.06
C ASP A 43 -9.37 52.26 18.65
N GLU A 44 -10.64 52.41 18.23
CA GLU A 44 -11.46 51.29 17.73
C GLU A 44 -10.88 50.69 16.44
N ILE A 45 -10.34 51.52 15.54
CA ILE A 45 -9.65 51.06 14.32
C ILE A 45 -8.39 50.29 14.68
N VAL A 46 -7.61 50.76 15.66
CA VAL A 46 -6.40 50.05 16.12
C VAL A 46 -6.78 48.69 16.72
N SER A 47 -7.80 48.61 17.58
CA SER A 47 -8.24 47.33 18.15
C SER A 47 -8.74 46.36 17.08
N LEU A 48 -9.54 46.84 16.13
CA LEU A 48 -10.04 46.01 15.01
C LEU A 48 -8.89 45.51 14.13
N ASN A 49 -7.88 46.33 13.87
CA ASN A 49 -6.70 45.91 13.11
C ASN A 49 -5.88 44.86 13.85
N THR A 50 -5.76 44.96 15.18
CA THR A 50 -5.08 43.92 15.97
C THR A 50 -5.83 42.60 15.95
N GLU A 51 -7.16 42.62 16.07
CA GLU A 51 -7.99 41.41 15.93
C GLU A 51 -7.90 40.80 14.52
N LEU A 52 -7.93 41.65 13.47
CA LEU A 52 -7.76 41.21 12.09
C LEU A 52 -6.40 40.54 11.87
N SER A 53 -5.33 41.09 12.44
CA SER A 53 -3.99 40.51 12.37
C SER A 53 -3.93 39.15 13.07
N GLN A 54 -4.57 39.03 14.25
CA GLN A 54 -4.67 37.75 14.97
C GLN A 54 -5.45 36.72 14.16
N LYS A 55 -6.62 37.08 13.63
CA LYS A 55 -7.43 36.18 12.79
C LYS A 55 -6.74 35.77 11.49
N ARG A 56 -5.95 36.66 10.88
CA ARG A 56 -5.12 36.29 9.72
C ARG A 56 -4.02 35.31 10.09
N SER A 57 -3.38 35.47 11.26
CA SER A 57 -2.37 34.51 11.72
C SER A 57 -2.96 33.13 12.05
N GLU A 58 -4.14 33.09 12.67
CA GLU A 58 -4.90 31.86 12.90
C GLU A 58 -5.28 31.17 11.58
N LEU A 59 -5.78 31.93 10.60
CA LEU A 59 -6.12 31.41 9.27
C LEU A 59 -4.90 30.83 8.54
N PHE A 60 -3.75 31.51 8.62
CA PHE A 60 -2.52 31.03 8.00
C PHE A 60 -2.02 29.73 8.64
N ALA A 61 -2.10 29.61 9.97
CA ALA A 61 -1.77 28.38 10.68
C ALA A 61 -2.69 27.22 10.26
N ILE A 62 -4.00 27.47 10.22
CA ILE A 62 -4.99 26.48 9.80
C ILE A 62 -4.79 26.08 8.33
N GLN A 63 -4.48 27.01 7.44
CA GLN A 63 -4.20 26.70 6.03
C GLN A 63 -2.96 25.83 5.85
N ASN A 64 -1.90 26.07 6.62
CA ASN A 64 -0.71 25.21 6.60
C ASN A 64 -1.02 23.81 7.14
N GLU A 65 -1.80 23.71 8.22
CA GLU A 65 -2.27 22.40 8.72
C GLU A 65 -3.13 21.65 7.69
N ILE A 66 -4.01 22.35 6.97
CA ILE A 66 -4.82 21.77 5.88
C ILE A 66 -3.94 21.35 4.71
N SER A 67 -2.93 22.12 4.33
CA SER A 67 -2.00 21.75 3.25
C SER A 67 -1.24 20.48 3.58
N LEU A 68 -0.67 20.40 4.79
CA LEU A 68 0.03 19.20 5.27
C LEU A 68 -0.92 18.01 5.37
N ALA A 69 -2.15 18.21 5.85
CA ALA A 69 -3.17 17.16 5.87
C ALA A 69 -3.56 16.70 4.46
N ASN A 70 -3.68 17.62 3.49
CA ASN A 70 -3.98 17.31 2.10
C ASN A 70 -2.84 16.55 1.42
N ASP A 71 -1.59 16.86 1.72
CA ASP A 71 -0.44 16.10 1.21
C ASP A 71 -0.45 14.66 1.77
N THR A 72 -0.78 14.50 3.06
CA THR A 72 -0.96 13.15 3.64
C THR A 72 -2.16 12.41 3.05
N LEU A 73 -3.25 13.11 2.73
CA LEU A 73 -4.43 12.54 2.05
C LEU A 73 -4.12 12.16 0.61
N GLY A 74 -3.32 12.97 -0.11
CA GLY A 74 -2.87 12.69 -1.47
C GLY A 74 -2.02 11.42 -1.51
N LEU A 75 -1.04 11.29 -0.61
CA LEU A 75 -0.25 10.06 -0.45
C LEU A 75 -1.14 8.83 -0.14
N GLN A 76 -2.20 9.01 0.65
CA GLN A 76 -3.18 7.97 0.96
C GLN A 76 -4.07 7.58 -0.22
N GLU A 77 -4.46 8.53 -1.10
CA GLU A 77 -5.19 8.22 -2.35
C GLU A 77 -4.34 7.37 -3.31
N PHE A 78 -3.02 7.52 -3.27
CA PHE A 78 -2.08 6.65 -4.00
C PHE A 78 -1.78 5.32 -3.29
N GLY A 79 -2.41 5.04 -2.14
CA GLY A 79 -2.27 3.79 -1.41
C GLY A 79 -1.01 3.70 -0.53
N PHE A 80 -0.29 4.81 -0.33
CA PHE A 80 0.84 4.84 0.59
C PHE A 80 0.34 5.02 2.03
N PHE A 81 0.36 3.93 2.78
CA PHE A 81 0.13 3.96 4.22
C PHE A 81 1.46 4.10 4.94
N GLU A 82 1.63 5.21 5.64
CA GLU A 82 2.78 5.41 6.51
C GLU A 82 2.60 4.58 7.78
N ARG A 83 3.39 3.50 7.89
CA ARG A 83 3.47 2.72 9.12
C ARG A 83 3.96 3.62 10.25
N GLN A 84 3.16 3.77 11.29
CA GLN A 84 3.54 4.51 12.49
C GLN A 84 4.52 3.70 13.33
N TYR A 85 4.43 2.37 13.28
CA TYR A 85 5.36 1.47 13.93
C TYR A 85 6.21 0.73 12.90
N LYS A 86 7.53 0.72 13.13
CA LYS A 86 8.50 -0.05 12.34
C LYS A 86 8.97 -1.26 13.14
N PHE A 87 8.04 -2.16 13.50
CA PHE A 87 8.45 -3.42 14.12
C PHE A 87 8.92 -4.41 13.05
N SER A 88 9.95 -5.18 13.40
CA SER A 88 10.58 -6.17 12.52
C SER A 88 9.81 -7.49 12.40
N ASP A 89 8.85 -7.76 13.29
CA ASP A 89 8.20 -9.06 13.42
C ASP A 89 6.75 -8.91 13.93
N SER A 90 5.83 -9.75 13.44
CA SER A 90 4.42 -9.76 13.85
C SER A 90 4.22 -10.04 15.34
N THR A 91 5.18 -10.72 15.99
CA THR A 91 5.18 -10.95 17.45
C THR A 91 5.23 -9.63 18.25
N LYS A 92 6.05 -8.67 17.82
CA LYS A 92 6.20 -7.36 18.47
C LYS A 92 4.94 -6.50 18.35
N TYR A 93 4.22 -6.60 17.22
CA TYR A 93 2.91 -5.95 17.06
C TYR A 93 1.88 -6.51 18.04
N LYS A 94 1.89 -7.83 18.28
CA LYS A 94 1.01 -8.47 19.26
C LYS A 94 1.33 -8.02 20.69
N GLU A 95 2.61 -7.95 21.05
CA GLU A 95 3.04 -7.43 22.35
C GLU A 95 2.65 -5.97 22.56
N ALA A 96 2.81 -5.13 21.52
CA ALA A 96 2.40 -3.74 21.55
C ALA A 96 0.87 -3.61 21.73
N LEU A 97 0.07 -4.42 21.02
CA LEU A 97 -1.38 -4.47 21.21
C LEU A 97 -1.75 -4.91 22.63
N ASP A 98 -1.06 -5.89 23.20
CA ASP A 98 -1.31 -6.36 24.56
C ASP A 98 -0.92 -5.29 25.61
N ASN A 99 0.17 -4.55 25.40
CA ASN A 99 0.55 -3.44 26.26
C ASN A 99 -0.45 -2.30 26.19
N LEU A 100 -0.95 -1.98 25.00
CA LEU A 100 -1.97 -0.95 24.81
C LEU A 100 -3.29 -1.36 25.48
N ARG A 101 -3.70 -2.62 25.37
CA ARG A 101 -4.86 -3.16 26.09
C ARG A 101 -4.68 -3.14 27.61
N LYS A 102 -3.46 -3.31 28.12
CA LYS A 102 -3.16 -3.11 29.55
C LYS A 102 -3.36 -1.65 29.94
N GLN A 103 -2.82 -0.70 29.18
CA GLN A 103 -3.00 0.74 29.44
C GLN A 103 -4.49 1.13 29.45
N GLN A 104 -5.28 0.63 28.48
CA GLN A 104 -6.73 0.82 28.47
C GLN A 104 -7.40 0.28 29.74
N LYS A 105 -7.05 -0.94 30.17
CA LYS A 105 -7.58 -1.55 31.41
C LYS A 105 -7.19 -0.75 32.64
N ASP A 106 -5.96 -0.26 32.71
CA ASP A 106 -5.47 0.51 33.86
C ASP A 106 -6.13 1.89 33.92
N LEU A 107 -6.43 2.53 32.78
CA LEU A 107 -7.19 3.77 32.73
C LEU A 107 -8.65 3.59 33.19
N VAL A 108 -9.26 2.44 32.88
CA VAL A 108 -10.60 2.09 33.36
C VAL A 108 -10.59 1.78 34.87
N LYS A 109 -9.58 1.02 35.35
CA LYS A 109 -9.44 0.68 36.78
C LYS A 109 -9.17 1.90 37.66
N SER A 110 -8.34 2.82 37.18
CA SER A 110 -8.05 4.10 37.87
C SER A 110 -9.21 5.09 37.82
N GLY A 111 -10.28 4.80 37.07
CA GLY A 111 -11.44 5.68 36.93
C GLY A 111 -11.17 6.93 36.10
N GLN A 112 -10.09 6.96 35.32
CA GLN A 112 -9.71 8.09 34.46
C GLN A 112 -10.29 7.98 33.03
N ALA A 113 -10.79 6.81 32.65
CA ALA A 113 -11.43 6.61 31.33
C ALA A 113 -12.77 7.35 31.18
N GLY A 114 -13.43 7.69 32.30
CA GLY A 114 -14.64 8.52 32.30
C GLY A 114 -14.60 9.51 33.45
N ARG A 115 -15.10 10.72 33.20
CA ARG A 115 -15.08 11.83 34.16
C ARG A 115 -16.49 12.25 34.52
N ILE A 116 -16.69 12.58 35.80
CA ILE A 116 -17.86 13.33 36.26
C ILE A 116 -17.54 14.82 36.14
N ILE A 117 -18.35 15.54 35.36
CA ILE A 117 -18.21 16.99 35.17
C ILE A 117 -18.77 17.72 36.39
N VAL A 118 -20.01 17.38 36.79
CA VAL A 118 -20.68 17.94 37.96
C VAL A 118 -21.27 16.79 38.81
N PRO A 119 -20.89 16.67 40.09
CA PRO A 119 -21.47 15.67 40.98
C PRO A 119 -22.96 15.90 41.21
N MET A 120 -23.78 14.88 40.98
CA MET A 120 -25.23 14.95 41.21
C MET A 120 -25.60 14.46 42.61
N VAL A 121 -26.77 14.89 43.08
CA VAL A 121 -27.37 14.44 44.34
C VAL A 121 -28.57 13.57 44.01
N LEU A 122 -28.68 12.41 44.67
CA LEU A 122 -29.83 11.51 44.55
C LEU A 122 -30.42 11.32 45.95
N ASP A 123 -31.72 11.57 46.11
CA ASP A 123 -32.43 11.50 47.40
C ASP A 123 -31.71 12.29 48.51
N ASN A 124 -31.31 13.54 48.22
CA ASN A 124 -30.50 14.39 49.11
C ASN A 124 -29.15 13.82 49.55
N ASN A 125 -28.66 12.75 48.90
CA ASN A 125 -27.37 12.11 49.20
C ASN A 125 -26.39 12.21 48.03
N LYS A 126 -25.28 12.94 48.24
CA LYS A 126 -24.19 13.11 47.26
C LYS A 126 -23.46 11.78 46.95
N SER A 127 -23.33 10.89 47.93
CA SER A 127 -22.68 9.58 47.75
C SER A 127 -23.51 8.69 46.83
N LYS A 128 -24.84 8.67 47.01
CA LYS A 128 -25.76 7.92 46.13
C LYS A 128 -25.75 8.46 44.70
N GLY A 129 -25.75 9.78 44.52
CA GLY A 129 -25.65 10.41 43.19
C GLY A 129 -24.32 10.09 42.48
N LYS A 130 -23.19 10.13 43.21
CA LYS A 130 -21.88 9.72 42.68
C LYS A 130 -21.84 8.23 42.31
N ALA A 131 -22.47 7.37 43.11
CA ALA A 131 -22.56 5.93 42.81
C ALA A 131 -23.35 5.67 41.52
N MET A 132 -24.47 6.38 41.32
CA MET A 132 -25.26 6.32 40.08
C MET A 132 -24.44 6.80 38.86
N GLN A 133 -23.75 7.94 38.98
CA GLN A 133 -22.89 8.46 37.90
C GLN A 133 -21.76 7.49 37.55
N ASN A 134 -21.15 6.83 38.54
CA ASN A 134 -20.13 5.80 38.30
C ASN A 134 -20.69 4.57 37.58
N GLN A 135 -21.94 4.17 37.86
CA GLN A 135 -22.59 3.08 37.13
C GLN A 135 -22.87 3.46 35.67
N LEU A 136 -23.28 4.71 35.42
CA LEU A 136 -23.50 5.22 34.07
C LEU A 136 -22.19 5.35 33.29
N ILE A 137 -21.09 5.78 33.92
CA ILE A 137 -19.76 5.79 33.30
C ILE A 137 -19.36 4.36 32.86
N LYS A 138 -19.59 3.35 33.71
CA LYS A 138 -19.33 1.95 33.35
C LYS A 138 -20.17 1.50 32.15
N ALA A 139 -21.43 1.93 32.07
CA ALA A 139 -22.30 1.64 30.92
C ALA A 139 -21.80 2.33 29.64
N ALA A 140 -21.41 3.61 29.73
CA ALA A 140 -20.87 4.38 28.61
C ALA A 140 -19.58 3.76 28.06
N ILE A 141 -18.64 3.40 28.94
CA ILE A 141 -17.39 2.73 28.56
C ILE A 141 -17.68 1.37 27.92
N ARG A 142 -18.64 0.59 28.45
CA ARG A 142 -19.01 -0.70 27.86
C ARG A 142 -19.60 -0.53 26.46
N GLY A 143 -20.47 0.45 26.27
CA GLY A 143 -21.03 0.78 24.95
C GLY A 143 -19.95 1.18 23.96
N PHE A 144 -19.05 2.09 24.36
CA PHE A 144 -17.94 2.54 23.52
C PHE A 144 -16.97 1.40 23.17
N ASN A 145 -16.67 0.50 24.11
CA ASN A 145 -15.85 -0.67 23.84
C ASN A 145 -16.52 -1.61 22.84
N GLY A 146 -17.84 -1.83 22.93
CA GLY A 146 -18.58 -2.63 21.96
C GLY A 146 -18.49 -2.06 20.54
N GLU A 147 -18.60 -0.74 20.39
CA GLU A 147 -18.43 -0.08 19.09
C GLU A 147 -16.99 -0.16 18.58
N ALA A 148 -15.99 0.04 19.46
CA ALA A 148 -14.59 -0.11 19.11
C ALA A 148 -14.24 -1.54 18.66
N ASP A 149 -14.74 -2.55 19.38
CA ASP A 149 -14.51 -3.96 19.07
C ASP A 149 -15.16 -4.35 17.73
N ALA A 150 -16.36 -3.82 17.44
CA ALA A 150 -16.99 -3.99 16.14
C ALA A 150 -16.17 -3.38 15.00
N LEU A 151 -15.54 -2.22 15.24
CA LEU A 151 -14.66 -1.56 14.27
C LEU A 151 -13.33 -2.30 14.08
N LEU A 152 -12.84 -3.04 15.06
CA LEU A 152 -11.64 -3.88 14.91
C LEU A 152 -11.85 -5.04 13.93
N VAL A 153 -13.09 -5.50 13.73
CA VAL A 153 -13.41 -6.60 12.81
C VAL A 153 -13.10 -6.21 11.36
N LYS A 154 -12.24 -6.99 10.67
CA LYS A 154 -11.80 -6.75 9.29
C LYS A 154 -11.15 -5.37 9.11
N VAL A 155 -10.32 -4.93 10.06
CA VAL A 155 -9.52 -3.73 9.89
C VAL A 155 -8.45 -3.95 8.82
N SER A 156 -8.27 -2.98 7.95
CA SER A 156 -7.24 -2.95 6.92
C SER A 156 -6.67 -1.54 6.83
N VAL A 157 -5.45 -1.47 6.32
CA VAL A 157 -4.78 -0.22 5.97
C VAL A 157 -5.67 0.72 5.13
N SER A 158 -6.44 0.15 4.20
CA SER A 158 -7.34 0.92 3.32
C SER A 158 -8.59 1.47 4.01
N ASN A 159 -9.01 0.90 5.14
CA ASN A 159 -10.26 1.28 5.83
C ASN A 159 -10.04 1.86 7.23
N VAL A 160 -8.81 1.88 7.72
CA VAL A 160 -8.48 2.31 9.09
C VAL A 160 -8.94 3.73 9.39
N GLU A 161 -8.74 4.68 8.47
CA GLU A 161 -9.14 6.08 8.71
C GLU A 161 -10.66 6.23 8.74
N LYS A 162 -11.39 5.55 7.84
CA LYS A 162 -12.87 5.52 7.87
C LYS A 162 -13.38 4.96 9.20
N LYS A 163 -12.71 3.93 9.73
CA LYS A 163 -13.03 3.34 11.04
C LYS A 163 -12.68 4.27 12.21
N ILE A 164 -11.57 5.00 12.14
CA ILE A 164 -11.22 6.03 13.13
C ILE A 164 -12.28 7.14 13.16
N GLN A 165 -12.75 7.58 12.00
CA GLN A 165 -13.82 8.59 11.92
C GLN A 165 -15.15 8.04 12.48
N ALA A 166 -15.47 6.77 12.23
CA ALA A 166 -16.62 6.12 12.85
C ALA A 166 -16.48 6.05 14.38
N LEU A 167 -15.29 5.71 14.90
CA LEU A 167 -15.01 5.69 16.34
C LEU A 167 -15.13 7.08 16.98
N LYS A 168 -14.66 8.14 16.31
CA LYS A 168 -14.82 9.53 16.78
C LYS A 168 -16.29 9.93 16.84
N LYS A 169 -17.10 9.53 15.85
CA LYS A 169 -18.56 9.77 15.85
C LYS A 169 -19.26 9.03 16.98
N ALA A 170 -18.92 7.75 17.19
CA ALA A 170 -19.40 6.95 18.32
C ALA A 170 -19.13 7.63 19.67
N PHE A 171 -17.88 8.07 19.87
CA PHE A 171 -17.46 8.80 21.07
C PHE A 171 -18.29 10.08 21.28
N GLN A 172 -18.46 10.89 20.24
CA GLN A 172 -19.26 12.12 20.30
C GLN A 172 -20.74 11.83 20.61
N GLN A 173 -21.30 10.79 20.00
CA GLN A 173 -22.69 10.40 20.21
C GLN A 173 -22.92 9.93 21.65
N LEU A 174 -22.07 9.05 22.18
CA LEU A 174 -22.16 8.58 23.56
C LEU A 174 -22.01 9.74 24.55
N ASN A 175 -21.02 10.60 24.37
CA ASN A 175 -20.86 11.77 25.24
C ASN A 175 -22.05 12.72 25.19
N ARG A 176 -22.68 12.91 24.02
CA ARG A 176 -23.92 13.69 23.89
C ARG A 176 -25.09 13.04 24.63
N MET A 177 -25.24 11.72 24.57
CA MET A 177 -26.30 10.99 25.29
C MET A 177 -26.16 11.14 26.80
N TYR A 178 -24.93 11.04 27.32
CA TYR A 178 -24.67 11.11 28.75
C TYR A 178 -24.42 12.53 29.31
N SER A 179 -24.39 13.55 28.45
CA SER A 179 -24.22 14.96 28.83
C SER A 179 -25.23 15.43 29.89
N ARG A 180 -26.49 14.99 29.80
CA ARG A 180 -27.53 15.31 30.80
C ARG A 180 -27.21 14.76 32.20
N ASN A 181 -26.48 13.65 32.26
CA ASN A 181 -26.04 13.02 33.50
C ASN A 181 -24.71 13.58 34.01
N GLN A 182 -24.16 14.62 33.33
CA GLN A 182 -22.91 15.30 33.70
C GLN A 182 -21.72 14.34 33.77
N ILE A 183 -21.67 13.37 32.84
CA ILE A 183 -20.56 12.43 32.69
C ILE A 183 -20.08 12.42 31.23
N GLU A 184 -18.79 12.14 31.05
CA GLU A 184 -18.17 12.03 29.74
C GLU A 184 -17.09 10.94 29.74
N ILE A 185 -16.87 10.34 28.57
CA ILE A 185 -15.69 9.51 28.29
C ILE A 185 -14.55 10.47 27.96
N THR A 186 -13.35 10.20 28.48
CA THR A 186 -12.21 11.11 28.36
C THR A 186 -11.48 10.95 27.01
N ILE A 187 -10.91 12.05 26.51
CA ILE A 187 -10.13 12.07 25.25
C ILE A 187 -8.91 11.13 25.30
N PRO A 188 -8.15 11.02 26.41
CA PRO A 188 -7.07 10.03 26.50
C PRO A 188 -7.53 8.60 26.22
N TYR A 189 -8.74 8.22 26.63
CA TYR A 189 -9.28 6.90 26.33
C TYR A 189 -9.62 6.70 24.85
N LEU A 190 -10.16 7.74 24.20
CA LEU A 190 -10.39 7.76 22.75
C LEU A 190 -9.07 7.57 21.98
N ASN A 191 -8.02 8.29 22.38
CA ASN A 191 -6.72 8.22 21.70
C ASN A 191 -6.11 6.81 21.79
N LEU A 192 -6.16 6.17 22.95
CA LEU A 192 -5.73 4.77 23.08
C LEU A 192 -6.52 3.84 22.15
N LYS A 193 -7.84 4.05 22.00
CA LYS A 193 -8.65 3.23 21.08
C LYS A 193 -8.35 3.50 19.61
N ILE A 194 -7.98 4.73 19.25
CA ILE A 194 -7.51 5.07 17.89
C ILE A 194 -6.17 4.39 17.62
N GLU A 195 -5.23 4.43 18.56
CA GLU A 195 -3.94 3.76 18.44
C GLU A 195 -4.11 2.23 18.31
N GLU A 196 -5.05 1.63 19.05
CA GLU A 196 -5.39 0.20 18.90
C GLU A 196 -5.83 -0.13 17.46
N LEU A 197 -6.71 0.68 16.86
CA LEU A 197 -7.18 0.49 15.49
C LEU A 197 -6.04 0.61 14.46
N ARG A 198 -5.14 1.58 14.64
CA ARG A 198 -3.99 1.77 13.75
C ARG A 198 -3.01 0.61 13.82
N LEU A 199 -2.66 0.22 15.05
CA LEU A 199 -1.75 -0.89 15.29
C LEU A 199 -2.34 -2.24 14.82
N ALA A 200 -3.65 -2.43 14.95
CA ALA A 200 -4.33 -3.61 14.43
C ALA A 200 -4.31 -3.67 12.88
N ALA A 201 -4.46 -2.53 12.20
CA ALA A 201 -4.35 -2.45 10.74
C ALA A 201 -2.93 -2.81 10.26
N GLU A 202 -1.91 -2.31 10.95
CA GLU A 202 -0.50 -2.62 10.68
C GLU A 202 -0.17 -4.10 10.92
N PHE A 203 -0.69 -4.68 12.01
CA PHE A 203 -0.51 -6.09 12.31
C PHE A 203 -1.11 -6.99 11.22
N GLU A 204 -2.31 -6.68 10.73
CA GLU A 204 -2.94 -7.45 9.65
C GLU A 204 -2.17 -7.33 8.33
N LEU A 205 -1.58 -6.15 8.03
CA LEU A 205 -0.69 -5.99 6.87
C LEU A 205 0.56 -6.88 7.01
N GLN A 206 1.25 -6.80 8.14
CA GLN A 206 2.47 -7.58 8.40
C GLN A 206 2.19 -9.09 8.30
N LYS A 207 1.06 -9.54 8.84
CA LYS A 207 0.63 -10.95 8.77
C LYS A 207 0.34 -11.40 7.33
N GLN A 208 -0.18 -10.52 6.49
CA GLN A 208 -0.37 -10.80 5.06
C GLN A 208 0.97 -10.95 4.36
N GLU A 209 1.92 -10.05 4.60
CA GLU A 209 3.28 -10.10 4.04
C GLU A 209 4.03 -11.37 4.44
N GLU A 210 3.97 -11.76 5.71
CA GLU A 210 4.57 -13.00 6.23
C GLU A 210 3.94 -14.24 5.60
N LYS A 211 2.61 -14.25 5.44
CA LYS A 211 1.90 -15.36 4.79
C LYS A 211 2.26 -15.48 3.30
N GLU A 212 2.46 -14.35 2.61
CA GLU A 212 2.92 -14.34 1.22
C GLU A 212 4.35 -14.85 1.10
N LEU A 213 5.26 -14.40 1.97
CA LEU A 213 6.64 -14.90 2.06
C LEU A 213 6.67 -16.43 2.24
N LEU A 214 5.90 -16.95 3.19
CA LEU A 214 5.84 -18.40 3.45
C LEU A 214 5.28 -19.18 2.26
N ARG A 215 4.29 -18.62 1.56
CA ARG A 215 3.73 -19.25 0.35
C ARG A 215 4.76 -19.33 -0.76
N GLU A 216 5.56 -18.29 -0.93
CA GLU A 216 6.62 -18.24 -1.94
C GLU A 216 7.76 -19.21 -1.63
N GLN A 217 8.24 -19.26 -0.39
CA GLN A 217 9.24 -20.24 0.04
C GLN A 217 8.78 -21.67 -0.25
N ARG A 218 7.52 -21.99 0.09
CA ARG A 218 6.91 -23.28 -0.23
C ARG A 218 6.75 -23.52 -1.73
N ALA A 219 6.56 -22.48 -2.54
CA ALA A 219 6.47 -22.61 -3.99
C ALA A 219 7.86 -22.91 -4.59
N LYS A 220 8.91 -22.21 -4.14
CA LYS A 220 10.31 -22.48 -4.51
C LYS A 220 10.71 -23.89 -4.12
N GLU A 221 10.45 -24.32 -2.89
CA GLU A 221 10.73 -25.69 -2.44
C GLU A 221 9.99 -26.77 -3.26
N ARG A 222 8.77 -26.48 -3.74
CA ARG A 222 8.02 -27.40 -4.60
C ARG A 222 8.60 -27.45 -6.00
N GLU A 223 9.02 -26.32 -6.56
CA GLU A 223 9.67 -26.25 -7.86
C GLU A 223 11.00 -27.02 -7.84
N ASP A 224 11.81 -26.83 -6.80
CA ASP A 224 13.07 -27.55 -6.62
C ASP A 224 12.87 -29.06 -6.50
N LYS A 225 11.85 -29.50 -5.75
CA LYS A 225 11.49 -30.92 -5.65
C LYS A 225 10.98 -31.49 -6.97
N LYS A 226 10.20 -30.73 -7.73
CA LYS A 226 9.73 -31.15 -9.06
C LYS A 226 10.91 -31.31 -10.01
N LEU A 227 11.81 -30.33 -10.05
CA LEU A 227 13.02 -30.37 -10.87
C LEU A 227 13.88 -31.61 -10.56
N GLN A 228 14.12 -31.89 -9.27
CA GLN A 228 14.86 -33.09 -8.87
C GLN A 228 14.16 -34.39 -9.30
N ALA A 229 12.82 -34.44 -9.24
CA ALA A 229 12.06 -35.59 -9.69
C ALA A 229 12.10 -35.74 -11.22
N GLU A 230 12.04 -34.63 -11.96
CA GLU A 230 12.13 -34.56 -13.42
C GLU A 230 13.50 -35.01 -13.93
N ILE A 231 14.59 -34.49 -13.35
CA ILE A 231 15.97 -34.92 -13.63
C ILE A 231 16.12 -36.43 -13.39
N LYS A 232 15.61 -36.93 -12.26
CA LYS A 232 15.67 -38.36 -11.94
C LYS A 232 14.88 -39.22 -12.95
N ALA A 233 13.70 -38.76 -13.36
CA ALA A 233 12.88 -39.45 -14.35
C ALA A 233 13.56 -39.45 -15.73
N ARG A 234 14.14 -38.31 -16.13
CA ARG A 234 14.84 -38.16 -17.41
C ARG A 234 16.10 -39.00 -17.47
N ARG A 235 16.94 -39.00 -16.42
CA ARG A 235 18.10 -39.91 -16.31
C ARG A 235 17.70 -41.38 -16.44
N LYS A 236 16.60 -41.78 -15.81
CA LYS A 236 16.09 -43.17 -15.92
C LYS A 236 15.65 -43.50 -17.36
N GLN A 237 15.04 -42.55 -18.07
CA GLN A 237 14.70 -42.75 -19.49
C GLN A 237 15.95 -42.87 -20.35
N LEU A 238 16.92 -41.95 -20.18
CA LEU A 238 18.19 -41.98 -20.89
C LEU A 238 18.95 -43.29 -20.67
N GLU A 239 18.98 -43.82 -19.44
CA GLU A 239 19.61 -45.12 -19.13
C GLU A 239 18.93 -46.28 -19.87
N ASN A 240 17.60 -46.30 -19.93
CA ASN A 240 16.84 -47.31 -20.68
C ASN A 240 17.08 -47.21 -22.20
N ASP A 241 17.08 -45.99 -22.73
CA ASP A 241 17.29 -45.77 -24.17
C ASP A 241 18.73 -46.12 -24.56
N ARG A 242 19.71 -45.73 -23.73
CA ARG A 242 21.13 -46.07 -23.91
C ARG A 242 21.37 -47.57 -23.87
N THR A 243 20.74 -48.29 -22.94
CA THR A 243 20.84 -49.76 -22.89
C THR A 243 20.15 -50.41 -24.10
N HIS A 244 19.01 -49.89 -24.54
CA HIS A 244 18.32 -50.36 -25.75
C HIS A 244 19.19 -50.19 -27.01
N PHE A 245 19.72 -49.00 -27.25
CA PHE A 245 20.56 -48.75 -28.43
C PHE A 245 21.89 -49.49 -28.37
N LYS A 246 22.55 -49.59 -27.20
CA LYS A 246 23.75 -50.45 -27.04
C LYS A 246 23.47 -51.91 -27.41
N ASN A 247 22.32 -52.45 -26.99
CA ASN A 247 21.92 -53.82 -27.35
C ASN A 247 21.58 -53.97 -28.85
N MET A 248 21.06 -52.92 -29.50
CA MET A 248 20.83 -52.93 -30.95
C MET A 248 22.14 -52.88 -31.72
N VAL A 249 23.07 -52.01 -31.31
CA VAL A 249 24.42 -51.94 -31.89
C VAL A 249 25.12 -53.28 -31.76
N SER A 250 25.13 -53.91 -30.57
CA SER A 250 25.79 -55.20 -30.40
C SER A 250 25.21 -56.31 -31.27
N LYS A 251 23.87 -56.33 -31.47
CA LYS A 251 23.21 -57.29 -32.37
C LYS A 251 23.57 -57.06 -33.83
N VAL A 252 23.60 -55.79 -34.28
CA VAL A 252 23.99 -55.45 -35.66
C VAL A 252 25.46 -55.75 -35.90
N GLU A 253 26.34 -55.51 -34.93
CA GLU A 253 27.76 -55.89 -34.98
C GLU A 253 27.97 -57.41 -35.07
N GLU A 254 27.17 -58.21 -34.36
CA GLU A 254 27.19 -59.68 -34.46
C GLU A 254 26.73 -60.17 -35.84
N LEU A 255 25.69 -59.56 -36.40
CA LEU A 255 25.19 -59.86 -37.75
C LEU A 255 26.22 -59.49 -38.82
N LEU A 256 26.89 -58.34 -38.66
CA LEU A 256 27.97 -57.89 -39.56
C LEU A 256 29.17 -58.85 -39.59
N LYS A 257 29.50 -59.52 -38.48
CA LYS A 257 30.59 -60.52 -38.44
C LYS A 257 30.33 -61.76 -39.31
N ASN A 258 29.07 -62.05 -39.61
CA ASN A 258 28.64 -63.24 -40.36
C ASN A 258 28.15 -62.91 -41.79
N ALA A 259 28.13 -61.63 -42.19
CA ALA A 259 27.58 -61.17 -43.47
C ALA A 259 28.66 -60.99 -44.56
N THR A 260 28.30 -61.17 -45.83
CA THR A 260 29.17 -60.99 -47.00
C THR A 260 28.43 -60.27 -48.14
N GLY A 261 29.07 -59.29 -48.78
CA GLY A 261 28.53 -58.64 -50.00
C GLY A 261 27.53 -57.50 -49.71
N GLU A 262 26.44 -57.42 -50.49
CA GLU A 262 25.41 -56.35 -50.42
C GLU A 262 24.77 -56.21 -49.03
N ASP A 263 24.71 -57.29 -48.24
CA ASP A 263 24.21 -57.29 -46.85
C ASP A 263 25.06 -56.40 -45.90
N LEU A 264 26.33 -56.11 -46.23
CA LEU A 264 27.19 -55.25 -45.41
C LEU A 264 26.77 -53.79 -45.48
N GLU A 265 26.42 -53.28 -46.65
CA GLU A 265 26.00 -51.88 -46.82
C GLU A 265 24.61 -51.64 -46.19
N GLU A 266 23.69 -52.61 -46.29
CA GLU A 266 22.37 -52.51 -45.65
C GLU A 266 22.45 -52.54 -44.11
N LEU A 267 23.40 -53.26 -43.52
CA LEU A 267 23.60 -53.32 -42.06
C LEU A 267 24.45 -52.17 -41.51
N GLN A 268 25.31 -51.53 -42.34
CA GLN A 268 26.10 -50.38 -41.93
C GLN A 268 25.26 -49.12 -41.69
N ARG A 269 24.20 -48.89 -42.49
CA ARG A 269 23.31 -47.73 -42.33
C ARG A 269 22.62 -47.69 -40.96
N PRO A 270 21.92 -48.74 -40.49
CA PRO A 270 21.29 -48.74 -39.17
C PRO A 270 22.32 -48.70 -38.03
N LEU A 271 23.53 -49.24 -38.22
CA LEU A 271 24.60 -49.13 -37.23
C LEU A 271 25.01 -47.67 -37.02
N SER A 272 25.21 -46.91 -38.10
CA SER A 272 25.47 -45.45 -38.03
C SER A 272 24.30 -44.74 -37.35
N GLU A 273 23.05 -45.00 -37.77
CA GLU A 273 21.87 -44.37 -37.17
C GLU A 273 21.75 -44.66 -35.66
N TYR A 274 22.13 -45.85 -35.18
CA TYR A 274 22.13 -46.17 -33.75
C TYR A 274 23.31 -45.54 -32.99
N GLN A 275 24.47 -45.40 -33.63
CA GLN A 275 25.62 -44.71 -33.06
C GLN A 275 25.36 -43.20 -32.94
N ASP A 276 24.75 -42.59 -33.95
CA ASP A 276 24.34 -41.18 -33.94
C ASP A 276 23.35 -40.93 -32.80
N LYS A 277 22.34 -41.80 -32.63
CA LYS A 277 21.40 -41.72 -31.49
C LYS A 277 22.07 -41.89 -30.14
N LEU A 278 23.13 -42.70 -30.02
CA LEU A 278 23.90 -42.82 -28.79
C LEU A 278 24.68 -41.53 -28.50
N SER A 279 25.24 -40.89 -29.52
CA SER A 279 25.90 -39.58 -29.41
C SER A 279 24.90 -38.50 -28.96
N GLU A 280 23.71 -38.45 -29.56
CA GLU A 280 22.65 -37.52 -29.16
C GLU A 280 22.24 -37.73 -27.68
N LEU A 281 22.17 -38.97 -27.21
CA LEU A 281 21.86 -39.27 -25.81
C LEU A 281 22.98 -38.82 -24.86
N ASP A 282 24.25 -38.94 -25.27
CA ASP A 282 25.39 -38.47 -24.48
C ASP A 282 25.40 -36.92 -24.39
N GLU A 283 25.09 -36.21 -25.48
CA GLU A 283 24.93 -34.73 -25.47
C GLU A 283 23.81 -34.27 -24.54
N ILE A 284 22.67 -34.98 -24.53
CA ILE A 284 21.56 -34.69 -23.62
C ILE A 284 21.96 -34.93 -22.15
N GLU A 285 22.76 -35.97 -21.88
CA GLU A 285 23.27 -36.26 -20.53
C GLU A 285 24.21 -35.15 -20.05
N GLU A 286 25.11 -34.67 -20.91
CA GLU A 286 26.01 -33.54 -20.61
C GLU A 286 25.26 -32.23 -20.31
N ASP A 287 24.20 -31.91 -21.07
CA ASP A 287 23.37 -30.72 -20.81
C ASP A 287 22.63 -30.83 -19.46
N ILE A 288 22.13 -32.01 -19.11
CA ILE A 288 21.50 -32.25 -17.80
C ILE A 288 22.51 -32.07 -16.65
N ASP A 289 23.71 -32.63 -16.80
CA ASP A 289 24.78 -32.54 -15.80
C ASP A 289 25.26 -31.10 -15.62
N TYR A 290 25.40 -30.37 -16.72
CA TYR A 290 25.74 -28.95 -16.72
C TYR A 290 24.70 -28.14 -15.94
N ARG A 291 23.41 -28.36 -16.19
CA ARG A 291 22.31 -27.67 -15.49
C ARG A 291 22.21 -28.05 -14.02
N GLU A 292 22.51 -29.29 -13.66
CA GLU A 292 22.53 -29.72 -12.26
C GLU A 292 23.71 -29.11 -11.49
N GLY A 293 24.88 -28.97 -12.14
CA GLY A 293 26.07 -28.34 -11.57
C GLY A 293 25.96 -26.82 -11.42
N HIS A 294 25.21 -26.15 -12.31
CA HIS A 294 25.03 -24.70 -12.32
C HIS A 294 23.65 -24.30 -11.83
N ALA A 295 23.49 -24.15 -10.51
CA ALA A 295 22.22 -23.82 -9.86
C ALA A 295 21.56 -22.50 -10.31
N THR A 296 22.32 -21.61 -10.98
CA THR A 296 21.90 -20.33 -11.55
C THR A 296 21.38 -20.42 -12.98
N ALA A 297 21.68 -21.50 -13.69
CA ALA A 297 21.30 -21.68 -15.08
C ALA A 297 19.80 -21.99 -15.22
N GLY A 298 19.19 -21.46 -16.28
CA GLY A 298 17.77 -21.68 -16.56
C GLY A 298 17.25 -20.84 -17.72
N TYR A 299 15.93 -20.80 -17.83
CA TYR A 299 15.21 -20.06 -18.85
C TYR A 299 14.50 -18.84 -18.25
N VAL A 300 14.76 -17.67 -18.82
CA VAL A 300 13.91 -16.49 -18.63
C VAL A 300 12.84 -16.50 -19.71
N TYR A 301 11.58 -16.42 -19.30
CA TYR A 301 10.44 -16.39 -20.21
C TYR A 301 9.71 -15.04 -20.14
N VAL A 302 9.21 -14.60 -21.29
CA VAL A 302 8.28 -13.48 -21.43
C VAL A 302 6.98 -14.01 -22.00
N ILE A 303 5.91 -13.90 -21.23
CA ILE A 303 4.59 -14.44 -21.58
C ILE A 303 3.50 -13.39 -21.44
N SER A 304 2.44 -13.47 -22.24
CA SER A 304 1.29 -12.58 -22.14
C SER A 304 -0.03 -13.36 -22.12
N ASN A 305 -1.08 -12.72 -21.63
CA ASN A 305 -2.43 -13.28 -21.68
C ASN A 305 -3.42 -12.14 -21.89
N ILE A 306 -3.67 -11.84 -23.17
CA ILE A 306 -4.50 -10.72 -23.59
C ILE A 306 -5.91 -10.83 -23.02
N GLY A 307 -6.46 -12.05 -22.96
CA GLY A 307 -7.82 -12.26 -22.48
C GLY A 307 -8.02 -12.00 -20.98
N SER A 308 -6.96 -12.15 -20.17
CA SER A 308 -7.01 -11.97 -18.72
C SER A 308 -6.51 -10.61 -18.26
N PHE A 309 -5.45 -10.09 -18.89
CA PHE A 309 -4.74 -8.89 -18.44
C PHE A 309 -4.82 -7.72 -19.42
N GLY A 310 -5.27 -7.94 -20.65
CA GLY A 310 -5.30 -6.93 -21.71
C GLY A 310 -4.03 -6.90 -22.55
N GLU A 311 -4.03 -6.00 -23.55
CA GLU A 311 -2.90 -5.80 -24.46
C GLU A 311 -1.71 -5.14 -23.75
N ASP A 312 -0.50 -5.42 -24.24
CA ASP A 312 0.79 -4.92 -23.73
C ASP A 312 1.08 -5.27 -22.27
N VAL A 313 0.45 -6.31 -21.71
CA VAL A 313 0.74 -6.79 -20.35
C VAL A 313 1.50 -8.10 -20.41
N TYR A 314 2.75 -8.06 -19.96
CA TYR A 314 3.68 -9.18 -19.99
C TYR A 314 4.06 -9.61 -18.58
N LYS A 315 4.17 -10.92 -18.37
CA LYS A 315 4.88 -11.49 -17.23
C LYS A 315 6.28 -11.88 -17.66
N ILE A 316 7.26 -11.45 -16.88
CA ILE A 316 8.64 -11.89 -17.01
C ILE A 316 8.94 -12.75 -15.80
N GLY A 317 9.50 -13.93 -16.02
CA GLY A 317 9.89 -14.83 -14.93
C GLY A 317 10.98 -15.79 -15.36
N VAL A 318 11.47 -16.55 -14.39
CA VAL A 318 12.52 -17.54 -14.58
C VAL A 318 12.02 -18.93 -14.22
N THR A 319 12.54 -19.95 -14.90
CA THR A 319 12.36 -21.36 -14.53
C THR A 319 13.64 -22.13 -14.76
N ARG A 320 13.85 -23.17 -13.94
CA ARG A 320 14.95 -24.11 -14.07
C ARG A 320 14.51 -25.47 -14.63
N CYS A 321 13.24 -25.61 -15.00
CA CYS A 321 12.72 -26.84 -15.59
C CYS A 321 13.46 -27.19 -16.88
N LEU A 322 13.63 -28.49 -17.14
CA LEU A 322 14.24 -28.97 -18.39
C LEU A 322 13.34 -28.63 -19.57
N GLU A 323 12.01 -28.75 -19.38
CA GLU A 323 10.99 -28.35 -20.35
C GLU A 323 10.27 -27.05 -19.94
N PRO A 324 10.75 -25.86 -20.36
CA PRO A 324 10.18 -24.59 -19.92
C PRO A 324 8.76 -24.33 -20.45
N LEU A 325 8.39 -24.92 -21.60
CA LEU A 325 7.04 -24.80 -22.17
C LEU A 325 5.97 -25.50 -21.32
N GLU A 326 6.30 -26.62 -20.67
CA GLU A 326 5.37 -27.29 -19.75
C GLU A 326 5.11 -26.44 -18.51
N ARG A 327 6.14 -25.78 -17.98
CA ARG A 327 6.01 -24.84 -16.86
C ARG A 327 5.04 -23.71 -17.19
N ILE A 328 5.12 -23.15 -18.40
CA ILE A 328 4.21 -22.08 -18.86
C ILE A 328 2.77 -22.59 -18.99
N ARG A 329 2.56 -23.84 -19.44
CA ARG A 329 1.25 -24.50 -19.46
C ARG A 329 0.70 -24.72 -18.04
N GLU A 330 1.53 -25.12 -17.08
CA GLU A 330 1.12 -25.23 -15.67
C GLU A 330 0.64 -23.87 -15.12
N LEU A 331 1.40 -22.79 -15.39
CA LEU A 331 1.04 -21.44 -14.96
C LEU A 331 -0.31 -21.00 -15.53
N SER A 332 -0.59 -21.35 -16.79
CA SER A 332 -1.85 -21.10 -17.48
C SER A 332 -3.03 -21.79 -16.78
N SER A 333 -2.94 -23.10 -16.58
CA SER A 333 -4.05 -23.93 -16.06
C SER A 333 -4.50 -23.58 -14.63
N ALA A 334 -3.58 -23.10 -13.79
CA ALA A 334 -3.88 -22.89 -12.37
C ALA A 334 -4.45 -21.50 -12.06
N SER A 335 -4.22 -20.50 -12.93
CA SER A 335 -4.27 -19.09 -12.50
C SER A 335 -5.14 -18.19 -13.36
N VAL A 336 -5.44 -18.56 -14.61
CA VAL A 336 -6.06 -17.67 -15.61
C VAL A 336 -7.05 -18.42 -16.52
N PRO A 337 -8.08 -17.75 -17.05
CA PRO A 337 -9.11 -18.35 -17.92
C PRO A 337 -8.63 -18.74 -19.33
N PHE A 338 -7.52 -18.17 -19.81
CA PHE A 338 -6.96 -18.46 -21.14
C PHE A 338 -5.50 -18.89 -21.00
N GLN A 339 -4.95 -19.58 -22.00
CA GLN A 339 -3.53 -19.93 -22.01
C GLN A 339 -2.62 -18.70 -22.17
N PHE A 340 -1.40 -18.78 -21.66
CA PHE A 340 -0.36 -17.79 -21.90
C PHE A 340 0.25 -17.97 -23.29
N ASP A 341 0.39 -16.86 -24.01
CA ASP A 341 1.18 -16.78 -25.25
C ASP A 341 2.65 -16.56 -24.88
N VAL A 342 3.56 -17.31 -25.53
CA VAL A 342 5.02 -17.19 -25.32
C VAL A 342 5.59 -16.20 -26.33
N HIS A 343 6.27 -15.18 -25.83
CA HIS A 343 6.89 -14.14 -26.65
C HIS A 343 8.40 -14.20 -26.69
N ALA A 344 9.03 -14.62 -25.59
CA ALA A 344 10.46 -14.84 -25.56
C ALA A 344 10.79 -16.03 -24.65
N LEU A 345 11.72 -16.86 -25.08
CA LEU A 345 12.37 -17.88 -24.28
C LEU A 345 13.88 -17.71 -24.41
N ILE A 346 14.55 -17.42 -23.29
CA ILE A 346 15.96 -17.06 -23.26
C ILE A 346 16.69 -18.00 -22.32
N PHE A 347 17.64 -18.78 -22.84
CA PHE A 347 18.54 -19.56 -21.99
C PHE A 347 19.69 -18.69 -21.48
N SER A 348 20.01 -18.80 -20.18
CA SER A 348 21.13 -18.07 -19.57
C SER A 348 21.73 -18.88 -18.43
N GLU A 349 23.07 -18.85 -18.30
CA GLU A 349 23.80 -19.44 -17.17
C GLU A 349 23.53 -18.70 -15.84
N GLU A 350 23.15 -17.42 -15.93
CA GLU A 350 22.78 -16.55 -14.81
C GLU A 350 21.34 -16.03 -14.95
N ALA A 351 20.39 -16.94 -15.19
CA ALA A 351 19.00 -16.60 -15.49
C ALA A 351 18.32 -15.70 -14.45
N PHE A 352 18.65 -15.87 -13.15
CA PHE A 352 18.13 -15.00 -12.08
C PHE A 352 18.69 -13.58 -12.14
N ALA A 353 19.95 -13.41 -12.53
CA ALA A 353 20.57 -12.09 -12.65
C ALA A 353 19.94 -11.31 -13.82
N LEU A 354 19.77 -11.99 -14.96
CA LEU A 354 19.09 -11.43 -16.14
C LEU A 354 17.65 -11.02 -15.82
N GLU A 355 16.90 -11.88 -15.11
CA GLU A 355 15.53 -11.59 -14.72
C GLU A 355 15.43 -10.36 -13.79
N THR A 356 16.33 -10.28 -12.80
CA THR A 356 16.42 -9.13 -11.89
C THR A 356 16.78 -7.85 -12.64
N GLU A 357 17.70 -7.92 -13.61
CA GLU A 357 18.07 -6.79 -14.46
C GLU A 357 16.86 -6.29 -15.26
N LEU A 358 16.14 -7.18 -15.95
CA LEU A 358 14.95 -6.83 -16.73
C LEU A 358 13.88 -6.18 -15.83
N HIS A 359 13.66 -6.71 -14.63
CA HIS A 359 12.70 -6.13 -13.68
C HIS A 359 13.07 -4.73 -13.20
N ASN A 360 14.36 -4.47 -13.01
CA ASN A 360 14.85 -3.15 -12.60
C ASN A 360 14.68 -2.14 -13.73
N GLN A 361 15.05 -2.50 -14.96
CA GLN A 361 14.89 -1.65 -16.13
C GLN A 361 13.41 -1.38 -16.48
N LEU A 362 12.51 -2.30 -16.15
CA LEU A 362 11.06 -2.17 -16.36
C LEU A 362 10.29 -1.75 -15.10
N SER A 363 10.97 -1.33 -14.04
CA SER A 363 10.35 -1.02 -12.74
C SER A 363 9.21 0.00 -12.82
N GLU A 364 9.34 1.02 -13.68
CA GLU A 364 8.32 2.05 -13.92
C GLU A 364 7.04 1.51 -14.57
N TYR A 365 7.14 0.38 -15.29
CA TYR A 365 6.04 -0.26 -16.00
C TYR A 365 5.33 -1.34 -15.18
N LYS A 366 5.73 -1.56 -13.93
CA LYS A 366 5.09 -2.56 -13.06
C LYS A 366 3.61 -2.26 -12.87
N VAL A 367 2.78 -3.28 -13.15
CA VAL A 367 1.33 -3.21 -12.92
C VAL A 367 1.03 -3.14 -11.42
N ASN A 368 1.74 -3.93 -10.62
CA ASN A 368 1.61 -3.90 -9.16
C ASN A 368 2.75 -3.09 -8.52
N LYS A 369 2.42 -1.89 -8.02
CA LYS A 369 3.37 -0.97 -7.37
C LYS A 369 3.59 -1.25 -5.89
N VAL A 370 2.75 -2.10 -5.29
CA VAL A 370 2.76 -2.40 -3.85
C VAL A 370 3.49 -3.72 -3.59
N ASN A 371 3.18 -4.75 -4.38
CA ASN A 371 3.83 -6.06 -4.29
C ASN A 371 4.82 -6.23 -5.44
N ASN A 372 6.08 -5.89 -5.19
CA ASN A 372 7.17 -5.97 -6.17
C ASN A 372 7.48 -7.40 -6.65
N ARG A 373 6.93 -8.43 -5.98
CA ARG A 373 7.05 -9.86 -6.35
C ARG A 373 6.03 -10.28 -7.42
N LYS A 374 5.10 -9.40 -7.78
CA LYS A 374 4.15 -9.65 -8.88
C LYS A 374 4.72 -9.02 -10.15
N GLU A 375 5.36 -9.86 -10.95
CA GLU A 375 6.24 -9.49 -12.06
C GLU A 375 5.48 -9.29 -13.37
N TYR A 376 4.41 -8.49 -13.31
CA TYR A 376 3.64 -8.10 -14.50
C TYR A 376 3.96 -6.65 -14.86
N PHE A 377 4.22 -6.42 -16.14
CA PHE A 377 4.66 -5.15 -16.69
C PHE A 377 3.74 -4.73 -17.84
N LYS A 378 3.25 -3.49 -17.80
CA LYS A 378 2.47 -2.92 -18.90
C LYS A 378 3.39 -2.05 -19.77
N VAL A 379 3.91 -2.62 -20.84
CA VAL A 379 4.96 -2.01 -21.67
C VAL A 379 4.84 -2.52 -23.12
N PRO A 380 5.10 -1.68 -24.13
CA PRO A 380 5.16 -2.16 -25.52
C PRO A 380 6.24 -3.24 -25.70
N PHE A 381 5.94 -4.30 -26.46
CA PHE A 381 6.87 -5.40 -26.67
C PHE A 381 8.21 -4.96 -27.30
N GLU A 382 8.18 -3.96 -28.17
CA GLU A 382 9.38 -3.38 -28.79
C GLU A 382 10.43 -2.95 -27.75
N LYS A 383 9.98 -2.45 -26.60
CA LYS A 383 10.88 -2.05 -25.53
C LYS A 383 11.52 -3.26 -24.86
N ILE A 384 10.76 -4.34 -24.65
CA ILE A 384 11.31 -5.60 -24.12
C ILE A 384 12.32 -6.18 -25.11
N LYS A 385 11.97 -6.22 -26.41
CA LYS A 385 12.86 -6.67 -27.48
C LYS A 385 14.17 -5.88 -27.50
N ALA A 386 14.11 -4.55 -27.45
CA ALA A 386 15.31 -3.70 -27.39
C ALA A 386 16.17 -3.90 -26.13
N LEU A 387 15.61 -4.43 -25.04
CA LEU A 387 16.39 -4.84 -23.87
C LEU A 387 17.07 -6.17 -24.10
N LEU A 388 16.36 -7.13 -24.70
CA LEU A 388 16.89 -8.45 -25.01
C LEU A 388 17.99 -8.41 -26.08
N ASP A 389 17.83 -7.56 -27.09
CA ASP A 389 18.82 -7.38 -28.18
C ASP A 389 20.19 -6.89 -27.67
N LYS A 390 20.29 -6.34 -26.45
CA LYS A 390 21.58 -5.95 -25.85
C LYS A 390 22.41 -7.15 -25.39
N HIS A 391 21.79 -8.32 -25.26
CA HIS A 391 22.42 -9.55 -24.81
C HIS A 391 22.61 -10.49 -26.02
N GLU A 392 23.53 -10.10 -26.93
CA GLU A 392 23.81 -10.82 -28.19
C GLU A 392 24.30 -12.26 -27.99
N GLU A 393 24.78 -12.61 -26.79
CA GLU A 393 25.34 -13.93 -26.46
C GLU A 393 24.28 -14.98 -26.08
N LEU A 394 23.01 -14.59 -25.94
CA LEU A 394 21.95 -15.50 -25.48
C LEU A 394 21.18 -16.10 -26.65
N THR A 395 20.80 -17.37 -26.54
CA THR A 395 19.86 -18.01 -27.47
C THR A 395 18.46 -17.51 -27.16
N ILE A 396 17.86 -16.75 -28.09
CA ILE A 396 16.55 -16.11 -27.92
C ILE A 396 15.58 -16.63 -28.98
N GLU A 397 14.51 -17.28 -28.55
CA GLU A 397 13.33 -17.52 -29.40
C GLU A 397 12.35 -16.38 -29.24
N LEU A 398 12.19 -15.52 -30.27
CA LEU A 398 11.27 -14.38 -30.24
C LEU A 398 10.00 -14.65 -31.05
N ASN A 399 8.85 -14.35 -30.45
CA ASN A 399 7.56 -14.31 -31.11
C ASN A 399 6.83 -13.00 -30.77
N GLU A 400 6.77 -12.09 -31.75
CA GLU A 400 6.19 -10.75 -31.54
C GLU A 400 4.67 -10.78 -31.41
N ASN A 401 4.00 -11.72 -32.07
CA ASN A 401 2.55 -11.76 -32.15
C ASN A 401 1.95 -12.75 -31.17
N ALA A 402 1.18 -12.25 -30.20
CA ALA A 402 0.34 -13.10 -29.36
C ALA A 402 -0.77 -13.74 -30.22
N GLU A 403 -0.87 -15.07 -30.23
CA GLU A 403 -1.92 -15.77 -30.96
C GLU A 403 -3.28 -15.58 -30.29
N ALA A 404 -3.32 -15.60 -28.95
CA ALA A 404 -4.52 -15.40 -28.13
C ALA A 404 -5.73 -16.16 -28.67
N PHE A 405 -5.51 -17.41 -29.10
CA PHE A 405 -6.46 -18.17 -29.93
C PHE A 405 -7.83 -18.32 -29.27
N GLU A 406 -7.85 -18.86 -28.04
CA GLU A 406 -9.09 -19.09 -27.26
C GLU A 406 -9.85 -17.79 -26.99
N TYR A 407 -9.14 -16.69 -26.73
CA TYR A 407 -9.74 -15.38 -26.47
C TYR A 407 -10.39 -14.79 -27.74
N ARG A 408 -9.68 -14.83 -28.88
CA ARG A 408 -10.20 -14.36 -30.16
C ARG A 408 -11.41 -15.18 -30.60
N GLN A 409 -11.37 -16.51 -30.43
CA GLN A 409 -12.55 -17.36 -30.67
C GLN A 409 -13.71 -17.02 -29.75
N SER A 410 -13.46 -16.83 -28.44
CA SER A 410 -14.50 -16.46 -27.48
C SER A 410 -15.17 -15.13 -27.82
N LYS A 411 -14.40 -14.13 -28.29
CA LYS A 411 -14.94 -12.85 -28.80
C LYS A 411 -15.83 -13.04 -30.03
N LEU A 412 -15.42 -13.88 -30.98
CA LEU A 412 -16.19 -14.18 -32.20
C LEU A 412 -17.51 -14.87 -31.86
N MET A 413 -17.50 -15.84 -30.94
CA MET A 413 -18.72 -16.52 -30.49
C MET A 413 -19.63 -15.60 -29.67
N GLY A 414 -19.07 -14.77 -28.77
CA GLY A 414 -19.85 -13.81 -27.97
C GLY A 414 -20.50 -12.69 -28.79
N GLY A 415 -19.98 -12.39 -29.99
CA GLY A 415 -20.60 -11.48 -30.95
C GLY A 415 -21.83 -12.04 -31.68
N GLN A 416 -22.04 -13.36 -31.65
CA GLN A 416 -23.21 -14.01 -32.25
C GLN A 416 -24.42 -14.09 -31.29
N TYR A 417 -24.25 -13.74 -30.01
CA TYR A 417 -25.27 -13.81 -28.96
C TYR A 417 -25.65 -12.44 -28.38
N LYS A 418 -25.56 -11.36 -29.16
CA LYS A 418 -26.05 -10.04 -28.77
C LYS A 418 -27.23 -9.58 -29.61
#